data_AF-Q800U4-F1
#
_entry.id   AF-Q800U4-F1
#
_cell.length_a   1.000
_cell.length_b   1.000
_cell.length_c   1.000
_cell.angle_alpha   90.00
_cell.angle_beta   90.00
_cell.angle_gamma   90.00
#
_symmetry.space_group_name_H-M   'P 1'
#
loop_
_entity.id
_entity.type
_entity.pdbx_description
1 polymer ?
#
loop_
_entity_poly.entity_id
_entity_poly.type
_entity_poly.pdbx_seq_one_letter_code
_entity_poly.pdbx_strand_id
1 'polypeptide(L)'
;AGQSMCIIVFMMVMVIGNLVVLNLFLALLLSSFSGDNLASSDEDGEMNNLQIAISRITRGIDWVKAYIITHIRRLLGLNPEEEEKKGNDLVLNHVVTVESEDETKEELKQLDGALRMAVVPIAKGESDVESPYDDESSSENEENIDEKKKLNDADDSSSCSTVDKPPEAEEADSEDEPDPITPVDCCTEKCIRRCPCLDVDITKGRGKTWWNLRKTCFAIVEHNYFETFIIFMILLSSGALAFEDIYIEQRRVIKIILEYADQVFTYVFVIEMLLKWVAYGFKTYFTNAWCWLDFLIVDVSLISLTANILGYSELGPIKSLRTLRALRPLRALSRFEGMRVVVNALVGAIPSIFNVMLVCLIFWLIFSIMGVNLFAGKFYYCFNYTSEEYFQADVVNNKSECFDLINSGMDETRWMNTKVNFDNVGMGYLALLQEATFKGWMDIMYAAVDSREVEMQPYYESNLYMYLYFVI
;
A
#
# COMPACT_ATOMS: atom_id res chain seq x y z
N ALA A 1 -12.86 -41.32 -32.64
CA ALA A 1 -14.10 -40.83 -32.00
C ALA A 1 -14.63 -39.63 -32.79
N GLY A 2 -15.94 -39.48 -32.96
CA GLY A 2 -16.54 -38.36 -33.70
C GLY A 2 -16.75 -37.12 -32.84
N GLN A 3 -16.92 -35.95 -33.48
CA GLN A 3 -17.11 -34.65 -32.82
C GLN A 3 -18.23 -34.68 -31.76
N SER A 4 -19.35 -35.37 -32.04
CA SER A 4 -20.48 -35.49 -31.12
C SER A 4 -20.10 -36.15 -29.79
N MET A 5 -19.35 -37.25 -29.83
CA MET A 5 -18.90 -37.96 -28.63
C MET A 5 -17.91 -37.13 -27.82
N CYS A 6 -16.98 -36.43 -28.48
CA CYS A 6 -16.02 -35.56 -27.78
C CYS A 6 -16.75 -34.43 -27.05
N ILE A 7 -17.71 -33.77 -27.70
CA ILE A 7 -18.48 -32.67 -27.09
C ILE A 7 -19.25 -33.18 -25.86
N ILE A 8 -19.93 -34.31 -25.97
CA ILE A 8 -20.71 -34.86 -24.86
C ILE A 8 -19.80 -35.14 -23.65
N VAL A 9 -18.67 -35.81 -23.86
CA VAL A 9 -17.75 -36.16 -22.77
C VAL A 9 -17.10 -34.92 -22.16
N PHE A 10 -16.54 -34.01 -22.96
CA PHE A 10 -15.87 -32.82 -22.42
C PHE A 10 -16.83 -31.87 -21.72
N MET A 11 -18.03 -31.66 -22.27
CA MET A 11 -19.04 -30.82 -21.60
C MET A 11 -19.53 -31.46 -20.30
N MET A 12 -19.75 -32.78 -20.28
CA MET A 12 -20.14 -33.48 -19.06
C MET A 12 -19.07 -33.40 -17.98
N VAL A 13 -17.80 -33.63 -18.32
CA VAL A 13 -16.67 -33.51 -17.38
C VAL A 13 -16.52 -32.08 -16.87
N MET A 14 -16.64 -31.08 -17.75
CA MET A 14 -16.55 -29.68 -17.36
C MET A 14 -17.68 -29.27 -16.41
N VAL A 15 -18.93 -29.60 -16.73
CA VAL A 15 -20.09 -29.20 -15.91
C VAL A 15 -20.09 -29.92 -14.57
N ILE A 16 -19.99 -31.25 -14.58
CA ILE A 16 -20.04 -32.05 -13.34
C ILE A 16 -18.78 -31.80 -12.50
N GLY A 17 -17.61 -31.77 -13.13
CA GLY A 17 -16.34 -31.53 -12.45
C GLY A 17 -16.29 -30.17 -11.76
N ASN A 18 -16.63 -29.10 -12.48
CA ASN A 18 -16.66 -27.76 -11.90
C ASN A 18 -17.72 -27.62 -10.81
N LEU A 19 -18.88 -28.27 -10.94
CA LEU A 19 -19.91 -28.27 -9.89
C LEU A 19 -19.39 -28.92 -8.60
N VAL A 20 -18.69 -30.06 -8.70
CA VAL A 20 -18.10 -30.74 -7.54
C VAL A 20 -16.99 -29.92 -6.92
N VAL A 21 -16.07 -29.36 -7.72
CA VAL A 21 -14.98 -28.50 -7.23
C VAL A 21 -15.52 -27.26 -6.53
N LEU A 22 -16.52 -26.60 -7.11
CA LEU A 22 -17.15 -25.42 -6.54
C LEU A 22 -17.85 -25.75 -5.20
N ASN A 23 -18.60 -26.84 -5.13
CA ASN A 23 -19.25 -27.26 -3.89
C ASN A 23 -18.23 -27.62 -2.79
N LEU A 24 -17.14 -28.29 -3.14
CA LEU A 24 -16.06 -28.60 -2.20
C LEU A 24 -15.40 -27.32 -1.70
N PHE A 25 -15.11 -26.38 -2.59
CA PHE A 25 -14.53 -25.08 -2.24
C PHE A 25 -15.44 -24.27 -1.31
N LEU A 26 -16.74 -24.17 -1.64
CA LEU A 26 -17.71 -23.48 -0.79
C LEU A 26 -17.86 -24.16 0.58
N ALA A 27 -17.89 -25.48 0.65
CA ALA A 27 -17.97 -26.22 1.90
C ALA A 27 -16.75 -25.94 2.80
N LEU A 28 -15.54 -25.93 2.22
CA LEU A 28 -14.32 -25.59 2.96
C LEU A 28 -14.33 -24.14 3.47
N LEU A 29 -14.75 -23.18 2.63
CA LEU A 29 -14.86 -21.78 3.06
C LEU A 29 -15.89 -21.62 4.18
N LEU A 30 -17.09 -22.16 4.00
CA LEU A 30 -18.16 -22.05 5.01
C LEU A 30 -17.78 -22.72 6.32
N SER A 31 -17.13 -23.89 6.28
CA SER A 31 -16.63 -24.56 7.48
C SER A 31 -15.50 -23.79 8.17
N SER A 32 -14.65 -23.09 7.40
CA SER A 32 -13.58 -22.27 7.97
C SER A 32 -14.10 -20.97 8.58
N PHE A 33 -15.24 -20.45 8.13
CA PHE A 33 -15.85 -19.21 8.62
C PHE A 33 -17.01 -19.44 9.62
N SER A 34 -17.51 -20.67 9.79
CA SER A 34 -18.58 -20.94 10.75
C SER A 34 -18.03 -21.00 12.19
N GLY A 35 -18.22 -19.92 12.93
CA GLY A 35 -18.46 -19.92 14.38
C GLY A 35 -17.23 -19.96 15.29
N ASP A 36 -16.43 -21.02 15.25
CA ASP A 36 -15.53 -21.32 16.39
C ASP A 36 -14.13 -20.71 16.28
N ASN A 37 -13.77 -20.11 15.14
CA ASN A 37 -12.48 -19.41 14.94
C ASN A 37 -12.62 -17.88 14.85
N LEU A 38 -13.84 -17.34 14.92
CA LEU A 38 -14.13 -15.90 14.89
C LEU A 38 -14.51 -15.32 16.24
N ALA A 39 -14.87 -16.16 17.22
CA ALA A 39 -14.84 -15.74 18.60
C ALA A 39 -13.38 -15.42 18.93
N SER A 40 -13.07 -14.14 19.16
CA SER A 40 -11.86 -13.78 19.88
C SER A 40 -11.83 -14.67 21.12
N SER A 41 -10.79 -15.50 21.24
CA SER A 41 -10.43 -16.05 22.55
C SER A 41 -9.95 -14.86 23.40
N ASP A 42 -10.92 -14.04 23.84
CA ASP A 42 -10.79 -13.06 24.92
C ASP A 42 -10.81 -13.77 26.29
N GLU A 43 -10.89 -15.10 26.31
CA GLU A 43 -10.55 -15.93 27.45
C GLU A 43 -9.14 -16.48 27.30
N ASP A 44 -8.16 -15.63 27.62
CA ASP A 44 -7.08 -15.99 28.54
C ASP A 44 -6.27 -14.71 28.80
N GLY A 45 -6.28 -14.25 30.06
CA GLY A 45 -5.55 -13.07 30.53
C GLY A 45 -4.01 -13.20 30.50
N GLU A 46 -3.47 -14.03 29.62
CA GLU A 46 -2.04 -14.20 29.38
C GLU A 46 -1.72 -13.76 27.95
N MET A 47 -0.97 -12.66 27.81
CA MET A 47 -0.51 -12.17 26.52
C MET A 47 0.16 -13.30 25.72
N ASN A 48 -0.42 -13.63 24.56
CA ASN A 48 0.07 -14.71 23.70
C ASN A 48 1.55 -14.47 23.35
N ASN A 49 2.38 -15.51 23.37
CA ASN A 49 3.81 -15.44 23.00
C ASN A 49 4.03 -14.75 21.64
N LEU A 50 3.06 -14.88 20.73
CA LEU A 50 3.05 -14.19 19.44
C LEU A 50 2.83 -12.66 19.58
N GLN A 51 1.91 -12.22 20.45
CA GLN A 51 1.71 -10.78 20.73
C GLN A 51 2.93 -10.17 21.42
N ILE A 52 3.59 -10.92 22.31
CA ILE A 52 4.86 -10.51 22.93
C ILE A 52 5.97 -10.41 21.86
N ALA A 53 6.03 -11.36 20.91
CA ALA A 53 6.98 -11.32 19.81
C ALA A 53 6.72 -10.15 18.84
N ILE A 54 5.45 -9.90 18.48
CA ILE A 54 5.02 -8.77 17.65
C ILE A 54 5.35 -7.45 18.36
N SER A 55 5.05 -7.33 19.66
CA SER A 55 5.41 -6.15 20.47
C SER A 55 6.93 -5.91 20.48
N ARG A 56 7.74 -6.97 20.57
CA ARG A 56 9.21 -6.87 20.48
C ARG A 56 9.69 -6.44 19.10
N ILE A 57 9.08 -6.95 18.03
CA ILE A 57 9.41 -6.56 16.65
C ILE A 57 9.04 -5.09 16.41
N THR A 58 7.85 -4.67 16.82
CA THR A 58 7.41 -3.27 16.73
C THR A 58 8.34 -2.34 17.50
N ARG A 59 8.74 -2.71 18.73
CA ARG A 59 9.73 -1.96 19.50
C ARG A 59 11.10 -1.90 18.83
N GLY A 60 11.50 -2.97 18.13
CA GLY A 60 12.70 -3.00 17.30
C GLY A 60 12.62 -2.04 16.11
N ILE A 61 11.47 -2.02 15.42
CA ILE A 61 11.21 -1.09 14.30
C ILE A 61 11.23 0.36 14.80
N ASP A 62 10.63 0.65 15.95
CA ASP A 62 10.62 1.98 16.54
C ASP A 62 12.02 2.41 17.00
N TRP A 63 12.81 1.49 17.55
CA TRP A 63 14.22 1.75 17.87
C TRP A 63 15.05 2.03 16.60
N VAL A 64 14.83 1.28 15.52
CA VAL A 64 15.51 1.52 14.23
C VAL A 64 15.09 2.86 13.64
N LYS A 65 13.79 3.21 13.67
CA LYS A 65 13.31 4.54 13.27
C LYS A 65 13.98 5.64 14.10
N ALA A 66 14.01 5.49 15.42
CA ALA A 66 14.67 6.44 16.32
C ALA A 66 16.18 6.54 16.03
N TYR A 67 16.84 5.41 15.75
CA TYR A 67 18.25 5.36 15.39
C TYR A 67 18.52 6.08 14.07
N ILE A 68 17.72 5.82 13.02
CA ILE A 68 17.82 6.48 11.72
C ILE A 68 17.55 7.98 11.86
N ILE A 69 16.51 8.39 12.58
CA ILE A 69 16.20 9.81 12.83
C ILE A 69 17.35 10.48 13.59
N THR A 70 17.94 9.80 14.57
CA THR A 70 19.08 10.31 15.35
C THR A 70 20.34 10.42 14.50
N HIS A 71 20.58 9.46 13.60
CA HIS A 71 21.69 9.50 12.66
C HIS A 71 21.53 10.59 11.62
N ILE A 72 20.31 10.77 11.08
CA ILE A 72 19.96 11.84 10.16
C ILE A 72 20.11 13.21 10.88
N ARG A 73 19.69 13.33 12.14
CA ARG A 73 19.91 14.55 12.95
C ARG A 73 21.39 14.86 13.21
N ARG A 74 22.21 13.84 13.46
CA ARG A 74 23.68 14.02 13.59
C ARG A 74 24.32 14.45 12.27
N LEU A 75 23.89 13.88 11.15
CA LEU A 75 24.34 14.29 9.81
C LEU A 75 23.89 15.72 9.46
N LEU A 76 22.74 16.16 9.97
CA LEU A 76 22.18 17.52 9.77
C LEU A 76 22.55 18.53 10.87
N GLY A 77 23.37 18.16 11.87
CA GLY A 77 23.90 19.09 12.88
C GLY A 77 22.88 19.71 13.85
N LEU A 78 21.72 19.07 14.08
CA LEU A 78 20.67 19.58 14.98
C LEU A 78 20.82 19.01 16.41
N ASN A 79 21.09 19.87 17.40
CA ASN A 79 21.23 19.49 18.82
C ASN A 79 19.87 19.12 19.48
N PRO A 80 19.85 18.19 20.46
CA PRO A 80 18.63 17.79 21.17
C PRO A 80 18.11 18.88 22.13
N GLU A 81 16.80 18.90 22.37
CA GLU A 81 16.16 19.64 23.47
C GLU A 81 16.23 18.79 24.75
N GLU A 82 16.64 19.36 25.87
CA GLU A 82 16.52 18.73 27.19
C GLU A 82 15.07 18.85 27.67
N GLU A 83 14.41 17.72 27.94
CA GLU A 83 13.12 17.72 28.66
C GLU A 83 13.36 17.92 30.16
N GLU A 84 12.81 19.00 30.72
CA GLU A 84 12.77 19.26 32.17
C GLU A 84 11.99 18.16 32.90
N LYS A 85 12.67 17.34 33.70
CA LYS A 85 12.05 16.60 34.80
C LYS A 85 11.78 17.57 35.95
N LYS A 86 10.51 17.81 36.28
CA LYS A 86 10.12 18.41 37.56
C LYS A 86 10.55 17.49 38.71
N GLY A 87 11.63 17.85 39.40
CA GLY A 87 12.00 17.29 40.69
C GLY A 87 11.38 18.13 41.81
N ASN A 88 10.66 17.46 42.73
CA ASN A 88 10.30 18.05 44.02
C ASN A 88 11.51 17.93 44.94
N ASP A 89 11.90 19.05 45.53
CA ASP A 89 12.96 19.18 46.54
C ASP A 89 12.65 18.39 47.81
N LEU A 90 13.63 17.61 48.28
CA LEU A 90 13.87 17.47 49.71
C LEU A 90 15.37 17.30 49.99
N VAL A 91 15.82 18.12 50.94
CA VAL A 91 17.19 18.54 51.20
C VAL A 91 17.92 17.59 52.17
N LEU A 92 19.21 17.38 51.87
CA LEU A 92 20.37 17.05 52.72
C LEU A 92 20.38 15.74 53.54
N ASN A 93 21.39 14.89 53.29
CA ASN A 93 22.53 14.75 54.22
C ASN A 93 23.68 13.85 53.67
N HIS A 94 24.86 14.46 53.70
CA HIS A 94 26.18 13.95 54.09
C HIS A 94 26.83 12.72 53.39
N VAL A 95 27.90 13.05 52.63
CA VAL A 95 29.21 12.39 52.39
C VAL A 95 29.51 11.13 53.20
N VAL A 96 29.97 10.04 52.54
CA VAL A 96 31.30 9.39 52.71
C VAL A 96 31.57 8.44 51.52
N THR A 97 32.76 8.56 50.95
CA THR A 97 33.44 7.70 49.96
C THR A 97 33.76 6.29 50.48
N VAL A 98 33.81 5.26 49.62
CA VAL A 98 34.64 4.01 49.63
C VAL A 98 33.91 3.00 48.71
N GLU A 99 34.43 2.68 47.52
CA GLU A 99 35.27 1.50 47.21
C GLU A 99 34.62 0.13 47.51
N SER A 100 34.37 -0.60 46.42
CA SER A 100 34.54 -2.04 46.17
C SER A 100 34.09 -3.14 47.18
N GLU A 101 33.59 -4.23 46.58
CA GLU A 101 33.53 -5.64 47.02
C GLU A 101 32.20 -6.22 47.57
N ASP A 102 31.74 -7.22 46.80
CA ASP A 102 31.30 -8.58 47.15
C ASP A 102 30.10 -8.90 48.07
N GLU A 103 29.18 -9.62 47.42
CA GLU A 103 28.63 -10.94 47.78
C GLU A 103 28.15 -11.26 49.22
N THR A 104 26.83 -11.44 49.29
CA THR A 104 26.11 -12.62 49.84
C THR A 104 25.84 -12.78 51.35
N LYS A 105 24.63 -13.34 51.59
CA LYS A 105 24.05 -14.01 52.78
C LYS A 105 23.32 -13.10 53.77
N GLU A 106 21.98 -13.12 53.79
CA GLU A 106 21.03 -14.13 54.31
C GLU A 106 20.90 -14.24 55.84
N GLU A 107 19.64 -14.02 56.25
CA GLU A 107 18.89 -14.51 57.41
C GLU A 107 19.12 -13.91 58.83
N LEU A 108 18.08 -13.23 59.34
CA LEU A 108 17.38 -13.71 60.54
C LEU A 108 15.90 -13.26 60.59
N LYS A 109 15.03 -14.28 60.64
CA LYS A 109 13.59 -14.27 61.00
C LYS A 109 13.40 -13.70 62.43
N GLN A 110 12.24 -13.23 62.90
CA GLN A 110 10.97 -13.97 63.01
C GLN A 110 9.92 -13.12 63.77
N LEU A 111 8.64 -13.55 63.71
CA LEU A 111 7.42 -13.09 64.44
C LEU A 111 6.76 -11.81 63.89
N ASP A 112 5.44 -11.65 63.75
CA ASP A 112 4.23 -12.30 64.25
C ASP A 112 3.09 -11.84 63.30
N GLY A 113 2.08 -12.63 62.93
CA GLY A 113 0.85 -12.71 63.72
C GLY A 113 -0.17 -11.59 63.41
N ALA A 114 -1.05 -11.84 62.44
CA ALA A 114 -2.45 -11.38 62.35
C ALA A 114 -2.85 -9.88 62.27
N LEU A 115 -3.98 -9.69 61.57
CA LEU A 115 -5.05 -8.71 61.81
C LEU A 115 -5.09 -7.42 60.95
N ARG A 116 -5.92 -7.49 59.90
CA ARG A 116 -7.03 -6.58 59.54
C ARG A 116 -6.76 -5.07 59.25
N MET A 117 -7.16 -4.72 58.02
CA MET A 117 -8.14 -3.68 57.62
C MET A 117 -7.65 -2.31 57.12
N ALA A 118 -8.29 -1.92 56.00
CA ALA A 118 -8.69 -0.58 55.57
C ALA A 118 -7.60 0.30 54.91
N VAL A 119 -7.78 1.04 53.79
CA VAL A 119 -8.91 1.39 52.90
C VAL A 119 -8.27 1.83 51.56
N VAL A 120 -8.83 1.43 50.41
CA VAL A 120 -8.63 2.10 49.11
C VAL A 120 -9.94 2.81 48.75
N PRO A 121 -9.96 4.08 48.33
CA PRO A 121 -11.18 4.74 47.92
C PRO A 121 -11.62 4.31 46.52
N ILE A 122 -12.94 4.19 46.41
CA ILE A 122 -13.75 3.80 45.25
C ILE A 122 -13.83 4.94 44.23
N ALA A 123 -13.84 4.57 42.94
CA ALA A 123 -14.50 5.33 41.88
C ALA A 123 -15.58 4.44 41.21
N LYS A 124 -16.79 5.01 41.05
CA LYS A 124 -17.96 4.50 40.31
C LYS A 124 -17.64 4.41 38.79
N GLY A 125 -18.20 3.55 37.95
CA GLY A 125 -19.38 2.68 38.05
C GLY A 125 -20.55 3.23 37.24
N GLU A 126 -20.72 2.74 36.01
CA GLU A 126 -21.95 2.66 35.16
C GLU A 126 -21.50 1.89 33.89
N SER A 127 -21.80 0.60 33.66
CA SER A 127 -23.05 -0.15 33.47
C SER A 127 -23.77 0.16 32.16
N ASP A 128 -23.64 -0.74 31.17
CA ASP A 128 -24.72 -1.06 30.23
C ASP A 128 -24.83 -2.58 30.12
N VAL A 129 -26.04 -3.07 30.39
CA VAL A 129 -26.49 -4.46 30.39
C VAL A 129 -27.34 -4.64 29.14
N GLU A 130 -26.97 -5.58 28.29
CA GLU A 130 -27.79 -6.07 27.19
C GLU A 130 -28.73 -7.22 27.63
N SER A 131 -29.72 -7.50 26.76
CA SER A 131 -30.43 -8.78 26.54
C SER A 131 -31.90 -8.82 27.04
N PRO A 132 -32.84 -9.65 26.50
CA PRO A 132 -33.05 -10.11 25.09
C PRO A 132 -34.51 -10.46 24.64
N TYR A 133 -34.66 -10.84 23.34
CA TYR A 133 -35.70 -11.69 22.67
C TYR A 133 -37.14 -11.08 22.52
N ASP A 134 -37.97 -11.30 21.48
CA ASP A 134 -38.20 -12.41 20.52
C ASP A 134 -38.91 -11.94 19.21
N ASP A 135 -38.79 -12.81 18.20
CA ASP A 135 -39.54 -13.10 16.94
C ASP A 135 -40.89 -12.43 16.58
N GLU A 136 -41.11 -12.22 15.25
CA GLU A 136 -42.18 -12.89 14.45
C GLU A 136 -42.26 -12.38 12.98
N SER A 137 -41.99 -13.33 12.05
CA SER A 137 -42.56 -13.66 10.73
C SER A 137 -43.30 -12.67 9.78
N SER A 138 -42.98 -12.83 8.46
CA SER A 138 -43.85 -12.81 7.25
C SER A 138 -44.62 -11.52 6.86
N SER A 139 -44.89 -11.12 5.60
CA SER A 139 -44.73 -11.67 4.25
C SER A 139 -45.16 -10.59 3.23
N GLU A 140 -44.52 -10.61 2.04
CA GLU A 140 -45.13 -10.53 0.69
C GLU A 140 -45.85 -9.27 0.10
N ASN A 141 -45.43 -9.03 -1.16
CA ASN A 141 -46.15 -8.57 -2.37
C ASN A 141 -46.45 -7.07 -2.56
N GLU A 142 -45.83 -6.48 -3.59
CA GLU A 142 -46.45 -6.00 -4.85
C GLU A 142 -47.02 -4.58 -4.66
N GLU A 143 -46.84 -3.57 -5.52
CA GLU A 143 -46.93 -3.56 -6.98
C GLU A 143 -46.45 -2.20 -7.52
N ASN A 144 -46.25 -2.17 -8.83
CA ASN A 144 -45.86 -1.06 -9.71
C ASN A 144 -46.75 0.21 -9.61
N ILE A 145 -46.24 1.35 -10.11
CA ILE A 145 -46.73 2.03 -11.35
C ILE A 145 -46.11 3.43 -11.48
N ASP A 146 -45.44 3.63 -12.62
CA ASP A 146 -45.08 4.89 -13.26
C ASP A 146 -46.32 5.76 -13.57
N GLU A 147 -46.18 7.10 -13.51
CA GLU A 147 -46.25 7.98 -14.70
C GLU A 147 -46.54 9.46 -14.36
N LYS A 148 -45.65 10.30 -14.93
CA LYS A 148 -45.92 11.54 -15.70
C LYS A 148 -46.48 12.82 -15.03
N LYS A 149 -45.64 13.85 -15.24
CA LYS A 149 -45.86 15.11 -15.97
C LYS A 149 -46.28 16.39 -15.22
N LYS A 150 -45.35 17.34 -15.36
CA LYS A 150 -45.47 18.74 -15.81
C LYS A 150 -46.19 19.76 -14.92
N LEU A 151 -45.35 20.71 -14.46
CA LEU A 151 -45.33 22.14 -14.80
C LEU A 151 -46.64 22.94 -14.61
N ASN A 152 -46.61 23.94 -13.72
CA ASN A 152 -46.75 25.36 -14.07
C ASN A 152 -46.75 26.27 -12.81
N ASP A 153 -45.88 27.28 -12.86
CA ASP A 153 -46.11 28.70 -12.61
C ASP A 153 -46.87 29.22 -11.37
N ALA A 154 -46.12 30.04 -10.63
CA ALA A 154 -46.37 31.45 -10.34
C ALA A 154 -47.43 31.88 -9.31
N ASP A 155 -46.88 32.57 -8.32
CA ASP A 155 -47.27 33.89 -7.82
C ASP A 155 -48.44 34.08 -6.84
N ASP A 156 -48.01 34.72 -5.75
CA ASP A 156 -48.62 35.85 -5.04
C ASP A 156 -49.68 35.67 -3.95
N SER A 157 -49.19 36.02 -2.75
CA SER A 157 -49.78 37.00 -1.84
C SER A 157 -50.67 36.54 -0.67
N SER A 158 -50.32 37.14 0.47
CA SER A 158 -51.21 37.57 1.57
C SER A 158 -51.82 36.49 2.47
N SER A 159 -51.38 36.46 3.74
CA SER A 159 -52.11 37.15 4.83
C SER A 159 -51.45 36.88 6.18
N CYS A 160 -51.33 37.96 6.94
CA CYS A 160 -50.94 38.03 8.35
C CYS A 160 -51.85 37.15 9.23
N SER A 161 -51.27 36.35 10.13
CA SER A 161 -51.96 35.94 11.35
C SER A 161 -50.97 35.69 12.50
N THR A 162 -51.18 36.47 13.55
CA THR A 162 -50.60 36.46 14.89
C THR A 162 -50.89 35.16 15.65
N VAL A 163 -49.87 34.52 16.25
CA VAL A 163 -50.01 33.65 17.44
C VAL A 163 -48.76 33.73 18.32
N ASP A 164 -49.03 33.82 19.62
CA ASP A 164 -48.15 34.03 20.78
C ASP A 164 -46.99 33.05 21.00
N LYS A 165 -45.96 33.56 21.68
CA LYS A 165 -44.73 32.88 22.14
C LYS A 165 -44.91 32.32 23.57
N PRO A 166 -44.43 31.10 23.87
CA PRO A 166 -44.02 30.73 25.24
C PRO A 166 -42.54 30.25 25.27
N PRO A 167 -41.91 30.14 26.47
CA PRO A 167 -40.77 30.94 26.91
C PRO A 167 -39.38 30.37 26.57
N GLU A 168 -38.40 31.26 26.67
CA GLU A 168 -36.95 30.99 26.65
C GLU A 168 -36.54 29.89 27.65
N ALA A 169 -35.85 28.88 27.14
CA ALA A 169 -34.91 28.08 27.91
C ALA A 169 -33.51 28.62 27.61
N GLU A 170 -32.74 28.87 28.67
CA GLU A 170 -31.39 29.42 28.67
C GLU A 170 -30.46 28.62 27.75
N GLU A 171 -29.86 29.28 26.76
CA GLU A 171 -28.74 28.72 26.00
C GLU A 171 -27.52 28.64 26.92
N ALA A 172 -27.17 27.41 27.32
CA ALA A 172 -25.87 27.08 27.86
C ALA A 172 -24.84 27.24 26.74
N ASP A 173 -23.74 27.93 27.06
CA ASP A 173 -22.58 28.22 26.23
C ASP A 173 -22.28 27.11 25.20
N SER A 174 -22.49 27.40 23.92
CA SER A 174 -21.87 26.64 22.84
C SER A 174 -20.38 26.97 22.84
N GLU A 175 -19.56 25.99 23.22
CA GLU A 175 -18.15 25.99 22.91
C GLU A 175 -18.00 26.21 21.39
N ASP A 176 -17.21 27.22 21.02
CA ASP A 176 -16.89 27.59 19.64
C ASP A 176 -16.46 26.35 18.83
N GLU A 177 -17.35 25.77 18.01
CA GLU A 177 -16.92 24.99 16.87
C GLU A 177 -16.11 25.93 15.97
N PRO A 178 -14.82 25.63 15.67
CA PRO A 178 -14.05 26.50 14.82
C PRO A 178 -14.69 26.51 13.42
N ASP A 179 -15.14 27.69 12.99
CA ASP A 179 -15.66 27.93 11.66
C ASP A 179 -14.80 27.22 10.59
N PRO A 180 -15.39 26.44 9.66
CA PRO A 180 -14.66 25.73 8.59
C PRO A 180 -13.91 26.68 7.62
N ILE A 181 -14.04 28.00 7.81
CA ILE A 181 -13.49 29.06 6.96
C ILE A 181 -12.17 29.63 7.52
N THR A 182 -11.70 29.16 8.68
CA THR A 182 -10.46 29.65 9.30
C THR A 182 -9.28 28.69 9.13
N PRO A 183 -8.15 29.13 8.53
CA PRO A 183 -7.00 28.26 8.35
C PRO A 183 -6.31 28.01 9.70
N VAL A 184 -6.24 26.73 10.10
CA VAL A 184 -5.60 26.26 11.35
C VAL A 184 -4.17 26.82 11.47
N ASP A 185 -3.78 27.32 12.63
CA ASP A 185 -2.47 27.95 12.81
C ASP A 185 -1.29 27.04 12.43
N CYS A 186 -0.34 27.60 11.67
CA CYS A 186 0.81 26.88 11.11
C CYS A 186 1.74 26.29 12.17
N CYS A 187 1.70 26.80 13.41
CA CYS A 187 2.60 26.40 14.48
C CYS A 187 1.81 25.83 15.65
N THR A 188 2.25 24.68 16.14
CA THR A 188 1.78 24.14 17.42
C THR A 188 2.37 25.00 18.53
N GLU A 189 1.70 25.18 19.68
CA GLU A 189 2.21 25.99 20.81
C GLU A 189 3.65 25.62 21.21
N LYS A 190 4.06 24.36 21.03
CA LYS A 190 5.42 23.87 21.24
C LYS A 190 6.48 24.48 20.28
N CYS A 191 6.09 24.81 19.05
CA CYS A 191 6.97 25.44 18.05
C CYS A 191 7.18 26.95 18.34
N ILE A 192 6.14 27.62 18.84
CA ILE A 192 6.18 29.03 19.27
C ILE A 192 7.09 29.19 20.51
N ARG A 193 7.10 28.19 21.41
CA ARG A 193 8.03 28.16 22.56
C ARG A 193 9.50 27.95 22.19
N ARG A 194 9.78 27.20 21.12
CA ARG A 194 11.16 26.87 20.68
C ARG A 194 11.84 28.04 19.95
N CYS A 195 11.08 28.81 19.18
CA CYS A 195 11.56 29.98 18.44
C CYS A 195 10.62 31.18 18.69
N PRO A 196 10.96 32.08 19.63
CA PRO A 196 10.17 33.30 19.89
C PRO A 196 10.06 34.24 18.68
N CYS A 197 10.88 34.06 17.65
CA CYS A 197 10.84 34.80 16.39
C CYS A 197 9.79 34.30 15.39
N LEU A 198 9.13 33.16 15.67
CA LEU A 198 8.05 32.60 14.87
C LEU A 198 6.65 32.99 15.36
N ASP A 199 6.56 33.72 16.47
CA ASP A 199 5.31 34.37 16.89
C ASP A 199 5.09 35.60 16.02
N VAL A 200 4.56 35.37 14.81
CA VAL A 200 4.15 36.46 13.94
C VAL A 200 2.91 37.06 14.58
N ASP A 201 3.10 38.12 15.37
CA ASP A 201 2.05 38.96 15.95
C ASP A 201 1.00 39.28 14.87
N ILE A 202 -0.10 38.51 14.85
CA ILE A 202 -1.19 38.61 13.85
C ILE A 202 -1.90 39.98 13.98
N THR A 203 -1.59 40.70 15.06
CA THR A 203 -2.13 42.00 15.43
C THR A 203 -1.37 43.20 14.84
N LYS A 204 -0.12 43.05 14.35
CA LYS A 204 0.68 44.17 13.79
C LYS A 204 1.03 44.01 12.30
N GLY A 205 0.61 45.01 11.52
CA GLY A 205 1.09 45.34 10.17
C GLY A 205 1.38 44.15 9.24
N ARG A 206 2.64 43.72 9.20
CA ARG A 206 3.14 42.65 8.33
C ARG A 206 2.50 41.29 8.63
N GLY A 207 2.14 41.01 9.89
CA GLY A 207 1.41 39.80 10.29
C GLY A 207 -0.03 39.80 9.77
N LYS A 208 -0.73 40.94 9.84
CA LYS A 208 -2.09 41.10 9.30
C LYS A 208 -2.15 40.94 7.78
N THR A 209 -1.15 41.46 7.05
CA THR A 209 -1.06 41.27 5.60
C THR A 209 -0.78 39.80 5.25
N TRP A 210 0.10 39.13 5.98
CA TRP A 210 0.39 37.71 5.78
C TRP A 210 -0.83 36.82 6.11
N TRP A 211 -1.54 37.13 7.19
CA TRP A 211 -2.77 36.44 7.57
C TRP A 211 -3.89 36.64 6.54
N ASN A 212 -4.07 37.87 6.04
CA ASN A 212 -5.01 38.13 4.96
C ASN A 212 -4.63 37.36 3.69
N LEU A 213 -3.34 37.35 3.31
CA LEU A 213 -2.86 36.58 2.17
C LEU A 213 -3.11 35.07 2.36
N ARG A 214 -2.85 34.53 3.55
CA ARG A 214 -3.17 33.14 3.90
C ARG A 214 -4.66 32.83 3.78
N LYS A 215 -5.52 33.70 4.33
CA LYS A 215 -6.99 33.54 4.26
C LYS A 215 -7.48 33.60 2.81
N THR A 216 -6.93 34.49 1.99
CA THR A 216 -7.23 34.55 0.55
C THR A 216 -6.73 33.31 -0.18
N CYS A 217 -5.52 32.82 0.09
CA CYS A 217 -5.02 31.57 -0.50
C CYS A 217 -5.87 30.36 -0.11
N PHE A 218 -6.29 30.27 1.15
CA PHE A 218 -7.22 29.23 1.61
C PHE A 218 -8.55 29.30 0.86
N ALA A 219 -9.16 30.48 0.78
CA ALA A 219 -10.39 30.69 0.03
C ALA A 219 -10.26 30.36 -1.48
N ILE A 220 -9.09 30.60 -2.08
CA ILE A 220 -8.82 30.24 -3.49
C ILE A 220 -8.70 28.71 -3.65
N VAL A 221 -7.96 28.05 -2.77
CA VAL A 221 -7.70 26.60 -2.86
C VAL A 221 -8.98 25.78 -2.62
N GLU A 222 -9.84 26.23 -1.70
CA GLU A 222 -11.13 25.60 -1.36
C GLU A 222 -12.22 25.85 -2.43
N HIS A 223 -11.97 26.78 -3.36
CA HIS A 223 -13.00 27.20 -4.31
C HIS A 223 -13.28 26.13 -5.37
N ASN A 224 -14.56 25.76 -5.54
CA ASN A 224 -15.01 24.74 -6.50
C ASN A 224 -14.48 24.94 -7.94
N TYR A 225 -14.38 26.20 -8.40
CA TYR A 225 -13.85 26.48 -9.75
C TYR A 225 -12.34 26.24 -9.84
N PHE A 226 -11.58 26.51 -8.77
CA PHE A 226 -10.15 26.23 -8.74
C PHE A 226 -9.92 24.72 -8.73
N GLU A 227 -10.69 23.97 -7.93
CA GLU A 227 -10.64 22.52 -7.93
C GLU A 227 -10.98 21.92 -9.30
N THR A 228 -12.08 22.37 -9.92
CA THR A 228 -12.47 21.93 -11.27
C THR A 228 -11.40 22.27 -12.32
N PHE A 229 -10.79 23.45 -12.22
CA PHE A 229 -9.69 23.87 -13.10
C PHE A 229 -8.48 22.94 -12.98
N ILE A 230 -8.06 22.61 -11.75
CA ILE A 230 -6.94 21.70 -11.51
C ILE A 230 -7.25 20.30 -12.04
N ILE A 231 -8.47 19.79 -11.83
CA ILE A 231 -8.89 18.49 -12.38
C ILE A 231 -8.81 18.50 -13.91
N PHE A 232 -9.32 19.54 -14.56
CA PHE A 232 -9.23 19.68 -16.01
C PHE A 232 -7.77 19.71 -16.51
N MET A 233 -6.88 20.43 -15.82
CA MET A 233 -5.44 20.44 -16.13
C MET A 233 -4.78 19.07 -15.94
N ILE A 234 -5.16 18.30 -14.92
CA ILE A 234 -4.67 16.93 -14.70
C ILE A 234 -5.09 16.01 -15.85
N LEU A 235 -6.36 16.07 -16.26
CA LEU A 235 -6.88 15.26 -17.36
C LEU A 235 -6.20 15.62 -18.68
N LEU A 236 -6.02 16.90 -18.97
CA LEU A 236 -5.34 17.36 -20.18
C LEU A 236 -3.86 16.96 -20.18
N SER A 237 -3.17 17.11 -19.04
CA SER A 237 -1.77 16.65 -18.88
C SER A 237 -1.64 15.13 -19.04
N SER A 238 -2.61 14.35 -18.58
CA SER A 238 -2.61 12.88 -18.72
C SER A 238 -2.92 12.46 -20.16
N GLY A 239 -3.84 13.16 -20.82
CA GLY A 239 -4.13 12.98 -22.24
C GLY A 239 -2.94 13.30 -23.13
N ALA A 240 -2.12 14.29 -22.76
CA ALA A 240 -0.88 14.61 -23.49
C ALA A 240 0.10 13.42 -23.53
N LEU A 241 0.20 12.63 -22.44
CA LEU A 241 1.07 11.45 -22.38
C LEU A 241 0.64 10.36 -23.36
N ALA A 242 -0.66 10.25 -23.67
CA ALA A 242 -1.15 9.27 -24.64
C ALA A 242 -0.67 9.53 -26.08
N PHE A 243 -0.20 10.75 -26.37
CA PHE A 243 0.36 11.11 -27.68
C PHE A 243 1.87 10.83 -27.77
N GLU A 244 2.54 10.41 -26.69
CA GLU A 244 3.95 9.99 -26.69
C GLU A 244 4.11 8.54 -27.21
N ASP A 245 3.78 8.33 -28.50
CA ASP A 245 3.92 7.04 -29.19
C ASP A 245 5.23 6.92 -30.00
N ILE A 246 5.51 5.74 -30.58
CA ILE A 246 6.68 5.50 -31.43
C ILE A 246 6.71 6.44 -32.65
N TYR A 247 5.55 6.94 -33.09
CA TYR A 247 5.39 7.82 -34.25
C TYR A 247 5.58 9.31 -33.91
N ILE A 248 5.91 9.67 -32.66
CA ILE A 248 6.12 11.05 -32.26
C ILE A 248 7.25 11.74 -33.03
N GLU A 249 8.30 10.99 -33.41
CA GLU A 249 9.44 11.54 -34.14
C GLU A 249 9.07 11.97 -35.57
N GLN A 250 8.05 11.32 -36.16
CA GLN A 250 7.54 11.68 -37.48
C GLN A 250 6.69 12.95 -37.43
N ARG A 251 6.03 13.24 -36.30
CA ARG A 251 5.12 14.38 -36.13
C ARG A 251 5.79 15.51 -35.32
N ARG A 252 6.76 16.20 -35.94
CA ARG A 252 7.56 17.26 -35.31
C ARG A 252 6.73 18.39 -34.68
N VAL A 253 5.59 18.77 -35.29
CA VAL A 253 4.72 19.84 -34.75
C VAL A 253 4.10 19.41 -33.42
N ILE A 254 3.59 18.18 -33.34
CA ILE A 254 2.99 17.61 -32.13
C ILE A 254 4.05 17.52 -31.03
N LYS A 255 5.25 17.00 -31.35
CA LYS A 255 6.38 16.92 -30.42
C LYS A 255 6.69 18.27 -29.76
N ILE A 256 6.79 19.34 -30.56
CA ILE A 256 7.07 20.69 -30.05
C ILE A 256 5.93 21.18 -29.16
N ILE A 257 4.68 21.01 -29.58
CA ILE A 257 3.51 21.42 -28.77
C ILE A 257 3.47 20.68 -27.43
N LEU A 258 3.74 19.37 -27.43
CA LEU A 258 3.79 18.55 -26.22
C LEU A 258 4.88 19.00 -25.25
N GLU A 259 6.08 19.32 -25.75
CA GLU A 259 7.18 19.79 -24.91
C GLU A 259 6.85 21.13 -24.23
N TYR A 260 6.29 22.07 -24.97
CA TYR A 260 5.82 23.33 -24.39
C TYR A 260 4.64 23.14 -23.44
N ALA A 261 3.68 22.26 -23.79
CA ALA A 261 2.53 21.97 -22.94
C ALA A 261 2.97 21.33 -21.61
N ASP A 262 3.91 20.40 -21.64
CA ASP A 262 4.49 19.75 -20.46
C ASP A 262 5.12 20.76 -19.48
N GLN A 263 5.83 21.73 -20.03
CA GLN A 263 6.40 22.84 -19.27
C GLN A 263 5.28 23.70 -18.64
N VAL A 264 4.22 24.01 -19.38
CA VAL A 264 3.06 24.77 -18.85
C VAL A 264 2.36 24.02 -17.72
N PHE A 265 2.07 22.71 -17.89
CA PHE A 265 1.44 21.92 -16.82
C PHE A 265 2.27 21.88 -15.56
N THR A 266 3.59 21.68 -15.70
CA THR A 266 4.51 21.67 -14.55
C THR A 266 4.45 23.00 -13.80
N TYR A 267 4.43 24.14 -14.49
CA TYR A 267 4.28 25.44 -13.83
C TYR A 267 2.94 25.61 -13.12
N VAL A 268 1.83 25.20 -13.74
CA VAL A 268 0.50 25.25 -13.10
C VAL A 268 0.50 24.44 -11.80
N PHE A 269 1.10 23.25 -11.80
CA PHE A 269 1.15 22.39 -10.62
C PHE A 269 2.13 22.87 -9.54
N VAL A 270 3.23 23.51 -9.92
CA VAL A 270 4.11 24.20 -8.96
C VAL A 270 3.36 25.36 -8.29
N ILE A 271 2.59 26.13 -9.04
CA ILE A 271 1.77 27.22 -8.48
C ILE A 271 0.71 26.66 -7.53
N GLU A 272 0.00 25.58 -7.92
CA GLU A 272 -0.94 24.87 -7.04
C GLU A 272 -0.28 24.43 -5.73
N MET A 273 0.92 23.84 -5.81
CA MET A 273 1.68 23.40 -4.64
C MET A 273 2.03 24.57 -3.72
N LEU A 274 2.52 25.69 -4.27
CA LEU A 274 2.86 26.89 -3.51
C LEU A 274 1.61 27.51 -2.84
N LEU A 275 0.47 27.53 -3.54
CA LEU A 275 -0.80 27.98 -2.96
C LEU A 275 -1.23 27.09 -1.79
N LYS A 276 -1.11 25.76 -1.91
CA LYS A 276 -1.40 24.81 -0.82
C LYS A 276 -0.47 24.99 0.39
N TRP A 277 0.82 25.25 0.16
CA TRP A 277 1.77 25.51 1.25
C TRP A 277 1.41 26.75 2.05
N VAL A 278 1.00 27.83 1.36
CA VAL A 278 0.57 29.07 2.02
C VAL A 278 -0.78 28.89 2.71
N ALA A 279 -1.74 28.19 2.08
CA ALA A 279 -3.07 27.97 2.63
C ALA A 279 -3.04 27.06 3.88
N TYR A 280 -2.61 25.79 3.72
CA TYR A 280 -2.67 24.77 4.77
C TYR A 280 -1.51 24.87 5.76
N GLY A 281 -0.38 25.44 5.35
CA GLY A 281 0.85 25.45 6.14
C GLY A 281 1.65 24.15 5.99
N PHE A 282 2.95 24.21 6.27
CA PHE A 282 3.87 23.08 6.10
C PHE A 282 3.48 21.86 6.94
N LYS A 283 3.03 22.05 8.18
CA LYS A 283 2.67 20.94 9.08
C LYS A 283 1.51 20.13 8.53
N THR A 284 0.37 20.79 8.27
CA THR A 284 -0.85 20.16 7.76
C THR A 284 -0.64 19.55 6.38
N TYR A 285 0.14 20.21 5.52
CA TYR A 285 0.45 19.72 4.17
C TYR A 285 1.24 18.39 4.21
N PHE A 286 2.29 18.30 5.01
CA PHE A 286 3.12 17.08 5.08
C PHE A 286 2.49 15.95 5.91
N THR A 287 1.47 16.22 6.73
CA THR A 287 0.71 15.15 7.41
C THR A 287 -0.31 14.47 6.50
N ASN A 288 -0.73 15.10 5.39
CA ASN A 288 -1.72 14.55 4.49
C ASN A 288 -1.07 13.69 3.38
N ALA A 289 -1.38 12.38 3.35
CA ALA A 289 -0.83 11.44 2.39
C ALA A 289 -1.09 11.82 0.92
N TRP A 290 -2.25 12.40 0.63
CA TRP A 290 -2.61 12.83 -0.73
C TRP A 290 -1.82 14.07 -1.17
N CYS A 291 -1.56 15.00 -0.25
CA CYS A 291 -0.67 16.13 -0.50
C CYS A 291 0.77 15.69 -0.71
N TRP A 292 1.21 14.63 -0.01
CA TRP A 292 2.53 14.03 -0.19
C TRP A 292 2.68 13.38 -1.58
N LEU A 293 1.62 12.73 -2.10
CA LEU A 293 1.61 12.21 -3.47
C LEU A 293 1.74 13.34 -4.50
N ASP A 294 0.97 14.42 -4.36
CA ASP A 294 1.06 15.60 -5.24
C ASP A 294 2.46 16.23 -5.20
N PHE A 295 3.05 16.35 -4.00
CA PHE A 295 4.40 16.87 -3.79
C PHE A 295 5.46 16.07 -4.55
N LEU A 296 5.47 14.74 -4.38
CA LEU A 296 6.45 13.85 -5.03
C LEU A 296 6.39 13.97 -6.55
N ILE A 297 5.19 14.04 -7.13
CA ILE A 297 5.02 14.11 -8.59
C ILE A 297 5.47 15.47 -9.14
N VAL A 298 5.21 16.57 -8.43
CA VAL A 298 5.69 17.91 -8.80
C VAL A 298 7.22 17.98 -8.69
N ASP A 299 7.81 17.43 -7.62
CA ASP A 299 9.26 17.42 -7.41
C ASP A 299 10.00 16.64 -8.51
N VAL A 300 9.53 15.45 -8.87
CA VAL A 300 10.11 14.67 -9.99
C VAL A 300 10.06 15.48 -11.29
N SER A 301 8.98 16.21 -11.53
CA SER A 301 8.82 17.06 -12.72
C SER A 301 9.77 18.28 -12.67
N LEU A 302 9.95 18.89 -11.50
CA LEU A 302 10.83 20.05 -11.30
C LEU A 302 12.31 19.68 -11.46
N ILE A 303 12.74 18.54 -10.91
CA ILE A 303 14.10 18.02 -11.08
C ILE A 303 14.38 17.75 -12.56
N SER A 304 13.42 17.14 -13.26
CA SER A 304 13.54 16.86 -14.70
C SER A 304 13.64 18.14 -15.54
N LEU A 305 12.84 19.17 -15.23
CA LEU A 305 12.89 20.47 -15.91
C LEU A 305 14.22 21.20 -15.65
N THR A 306 14.65 21.25 -14.40
CA THR A 306 15.90 21.92 -13.99
C THR A 306 17.10 21.25 -14.65
N ALA A 307 17.14 19.93 -14.68
CA ALA A 307 18.19 19.18 -15.34
C ALA A 307 18.26 19.43 -16.85
N ASN A 308 17.10 19.61 -17.51
CA ASN A 308 17.04 19.94 -18.95
C ASN A 308 17.61 21.33 -19.22
N ILE A 309 17.27 22.32 -18.39
CA ILE A 309 17.75 23.70 -18.53
C ILE A 309 19.27 23.80 -18.28
N LEU A 310 19.80 23.05 -17.30
CA LEU A 310 21.23 23.08 -16.96
C LEU A 310 22.10 22.23 -17.92
N GLY A 311 21.51 21.54 -18.90
CA GLY A 311 22.26 20.75 -19.89
C GLY A 311 22.79 19.42 -19.38
N TYR A 312 22.29 18.91 -18.24
CA TYR A 312 22.63 17.58 -17.71
C TYR A 312 21.76 16.46 -18.31
N SER A 313 21.05 16.73 -19.41
CA SER A 313 19.98 15.90 -19.99
C SER A 313 20.38 14.45 -20.33
N GLU A 314 21.66 14.18 -20.56
CA GLU A 314 22.17 12.89 -21.03
C GLU A 314 22.57 11.90 -19.91
N LEU A 315 22.49 12.28 -18.63
CA LEU A 315 22.78 11.34 -17.55
C LEU A 315 21.66 10.29 -17.45
N GLY A 316 22.04 9.01 -17.37
CA GLY A 316 21.11 7.87 -17.24
C GLY A 316 19.99 8.05 -16.20
N PRO A 317 20.27 8.62 -15.00
CA PRO A 317 19.23 8.92 -14.01
C PRO A 317 18.17 9.90 -14.51
N ILE A 318 18.55 10.94 -15.27
CA ILE A 318 17.61 11.95 -15.78
C ILE A 318 16.71 11.36 -16.87
N LYS A 319 17.23 10.42 -17.67
CA LYS A 319 16.42 9.66 -18.63
C LYS A 319 15.38 8.78 -17.92
N SER A 320 15.72 8.17 -16.79
CA SER A 320 14.77 7.41 -15.97
C SER A 320 13.76 8.29 -15.23
N LEU A 321 14.14 9.49 -14.79
CA LEU A 321 13.19 10.42 -14.16
C LEU A 321 12.10 10.89 -15.14
N ARG A 322 12.43 10.97 -16.45
CA ARG A 322 11.44 11.28 -17.49
C ARG A 322 10.33 10.22 -17.57
N THR A 323 10.63 8.94 -17.33
CA THR A 323 9.61 7.87 -17.38
C THR A 323 8.65 7.93 -16.19
N LEU A 324 9.06 8.50 -15.05
CA LEU A 324 8.19 8.69 -13.88
C LEU A 324 7.05 9.70 -14.13
N ARG A 325 7.11 10.50 -15.20
CA ARG A 325 5.98 11.36 -15.63
C ARG A 325 4.72 10.55 -15.94
N ALA A 326 4.85 9.26 -16.25
CA ALA A 326 3.74 8.32 -16.39
C ALA A 326 2.91 8.16 -15.10
N LEU A 327 3.41 8.59 -13.94
CA LEU A 327 2.70 8.56 -12.66
C LEU A 327 1.74 9.76 -12.46
N ARG A 328 1.79 10.80 -13.31
CA ARG A 328 0.90 11.98 -13.19
C ARG A 328 -0.60 11.66 -13.12
N PRO A 329 -1.14 10.66 -13.84
CA PRO A 329 -2.54 10.27 -13.70
C PRO A 329 -2.92 9.84 -12.27
N LEU A 330 -1.96 9.40 -11.44
CA LEU A 330 -2.23 9.05 -10.04
C LEU A 330 -2.74 10.24 -9.22
N ARG A 331 -2.46 11.48 -9.63
CA ARG A 331 -3.01 12.69 -9.01
C ARG A 331 -4.52 12.79 -9.16
N ALA A 332 -5.10 12.18 -10.19
CA ALA A 332 -6.55 12.12 -10.34
C ALA A 332 -7.21 11.28 -9.23
N LEU A 333 -6.49 10.28 -8.68
CA LEU A 333 -6.98 9.42 -7.59
C LEU A 333 -7.25 10.21 -6.31
N SER A 334 -6.44 11.25 -6.02
CA SER A 334 -6.64 12.10 -4.85
C SER A 334 -7.83 13.05 -5.02
N ARG A 335 -8.20 13.37 -6.26
CA ARG A 335 -9.24 14.35 -6.60
C ARG A 335 -10.63 13.72 -6.74
N PHE A 336 -10.73 12.47 -7.18
CA PHE A 336 -12.02 11.78 -7.27
C PHE A 336 -12.39 11.09 -5.95
N GLU A 337 -13.45 11.56 -5.31
CA GLU A 337 -13.96 11.00 -4.06
C GLU A 337 -14.26 9.50 -4.16
N GLY A 338 -14.89 9.06 -5.25
CA GLY A 338 -15.17 7.64 -5.48
C GLY A 338 -13.92 6.76 -5.54
N MET A 339 -12.83 7.23 -6.16
CA MET A 339 -11.57 6.48 -6.21
C MET A 339 -10.86 6.48 -4.85
N ARG A 340 -10.96 7.58 -4.09
CA ARG A 340 -10.41 7.70 -2.73
C ARG A 340 -11.00 6.66 -1.78
N VAL A 341 -12.33 6.47 -1.82
CA VAL A 341 -13.02 5.47 -0.99
C VAL A 341 -12.51 4.07 -1.31
N VAL A 342 -12.38 3.73 -2.59
CA VAL A 342 -11.86 2.42 -3.02
C VAL A 342 -10.41 2.22 -2.57
N VAL A 343 -9.54 3.21 -2.75
CA VAL A 343 -8.13 3.12 -2.31
C VAL A 343 -8.03 2.99 -0.80
N ASN A 344 -8.81 3.75 -0.03
CA ASN A 344 -8.83 3.64 1.42
C ASN A 344 -9.29 2.25 1.89
N ALA A 345 -10.32 1.68 1.24
CA ALA A 345 -10.77 0.32 1.53
C ALA A 345 -9.67 -0.72 1.21
N LEU A 346 -8.99 -0.57 0.06
CA LEU A 346 -7.88 -1.45 -0.32
C LEU A 346 -6.70 -1.34 0.68
N VAL A 347 -6.29 -0.12 1.05
CA VAL A 347 -5.22 0.10 2.03
C VAL A 347 -5.59 -0.47 3.39
N GLY A 348 -6.85 -0.37 3.80
CA GLY A 348 -7.37 -1.01 5.01
C GLY A 348 -7.28 -2.53 4.99
N ALA A 349 -7.37 -3.16 3.81
CA ALA A 349 -7.25 -4.61 3.64
C ALA A 349 -5.79 -5.11 3.57
N ILE A 350 -4.81 -4.24 3.27
CA ILE A 350 -3.39 -4.63 3.11
C ILE A 350 -2.84 -5.42 4.30
N PRO A 351 -3.06 -5.03 5.58
CA PRO A 351 -2.51 -5.78 6.72
C PRO A 351 -3.02 -7.23 6.78
N SER A 352 -4.31 -7.45 6.49
CA SER A 352 -4.90 -8.79 6.44
C SER A 352 -4.34 -9.61 5.27
N ILE A 353 -4.28 -9.01 4.08
CA ILE A 353 -3.71 -9.65 2.88
C ILE A 353 -2.24 -10.03 3.11
N PHE A 354 -1.47 -9.18 3.79
CA PHE A 354 -0.06 -9.45 4.07
C PHE A 354 0.14 -10.70 4.93
N ASN A 355 -0.73 -10.94 5.92
CA ASN A 355 -0.67 -12.16 6.74
C ASN A 355 -0.91 -13.42 5.89
N VAL A 356 -1.92 -13.41 5.03
CA VAL A 356 -2.22 -14.54 4.13
C VAL A 356 -1.08 -14.74 3.13
N MET A 357 -0.59 -13.64 2.54
CA MET A 357 0.50 -13.66 1.57
C MET A 357 1.79 -14.26 2.17
N LEU A 358 2.10 -13.96 3.44
CA LEU A 358 3.26 -14.55 4.13
C LEU A 358 3.13 -16.07 4.24
N VAL A 359 1.96 -16.59 4.60
CA VAL A 359 1.72 -18.04 4.67
C VAL A 359 1.87 -18.67 3.28
N CYS A 360 1.28 -18.06 2.24
CA CYS A 360 1.43 -18.53 0.86
C CYS A 360 2.89 -18.53 0.41
N LEU A 361 3.67 -17.49 0.74
CA LEU A 361 5.10 -17.44 0.40
C LEU A 361 5.88 -18.56 1.08
N ILE A 362 5.68 -18.83 2.36
CA ILE A 362 6.37 -19.92 3.06
C ILE A 362 5.98 -21.28 2.46
N PHE A 363 4.70 -21.48 2.16
CA PHE A 363 4.23 -22.72 1.54
C PHE A 363 4.87 -22.92 0.16
N TRP A 364 4.83 -21.91 -0.70
CA TRP A 364 5.47 -21.93 -2.02
C TRP A 364 7.01 -22.04 -1.94
N LEU A 365 7.63 -21.62 -0.84
CA LEU A 365 9.07 -21.80 -0.63
C LEU A 365 9.44 -23.29 -0.64
N ILE A 366 8.62 -24.13 -0.01
CA ILE A 366 8.86 -25.58 0.11
C ILE A 366 8.86 -26.21 -1.29
N PHE A 367 7.83 -25.91 -2.10
CA PHE A 367 7.75 -26.37 -3.48
C PHE A 367 8.88 -25.82 -4.32
N SER A 368 9.24 -24.54 -4.18
CA SER A 368 10.34 -23.95 -4.94
C SER A 368 11.68 -24.63 -4.62
N ILE A 369 11.99 -24.88 -3.35
CA ILE A 369 13.20 -25.63 -2.95
C ILE A 369 13.17 -27.06 -3.49
N MET A 370 12.01 -27.72 -3.42
CA MET A 370 11.84 -29.07 -3.98
C MET A 370 12.06 -29.07 -5.51
N GLY A 371 11.47 -28.13 -6.23
CA GLY A 371 11.64 -27.97 -7.67
C GLY A 371 13.08 -27.69 -8.07
N VAL A 372 13.80 -26.86 -7.32
CA VAL A 372 15.24 -26.63 -7.54
C VAL A 372 16.02 -27.94 -7.40
N ASN A 373 15.76 -28.74 -6.37
CA ASN A 373 16.44 -30.02 -6.19
C ASN A 373 16.13 -31.03 -7.32
N LEU A 374 14.93 -30.98 -7.89
CA LEU A 374 14.51 -31.89 -8.95
C LEU A 374 15.00 -31.46 -10.34
N PHE A 375 15.00 -30.16 -10.64
CA PHE A 375 15.06 -29.65 -12.02
C PHE A 375 16.21 -28.67 -12.30
N ALA A 376 16.95 -28.19 -11.29
CA ALA A 376 18.02 -27.22 -11.50
C ALA A 376 19.08 -27.74 -12.50
N GLY A 377 19.44 -26.92 -13.48
CA GLY A 377 20.44 -27.26 -14.49
C GLY A 377 20.00 -28.28 -15.54
N LYS A 378 18.76 -28.79 -15.49
CA LYS A 378 18.26 -29.83 -16.40
C LYS A 378 17.38 -29.30 -17.55
N PHE A 379 17.02 -28.01 -17.52
CA PHE A 379 16.18 -27.37 -18.54
C PHE A 379 16.99 -26.81 -19.72
N TYR A 380 18.25 -27.19 -19.82
CA TYR A 380 19.09 -26.77 -20.93
C TYR A 380 18.89 -27.69 -22.13
N TYR A 381 18.96 -27.11 -23.33
CA TYR A 381 18.79 -27.83 -24.59
C TYR A 381 19.63 -27.21 -25.70
N CYS A 382 20.06 -28.03 -26.64
CA CYS A 382 20.70 -27.62 -27.89
C CYS A 382 19.62 -27.25 -28.92
N PHE A 383 19.73 -26.08 -29.53
CA PHE A 383 18.75 -25.53 -30.48
C PHE A 383 19.43 -25.03 -31.75
N ASN A 384 18.80 -25.30 -32.90
CA ASN A 384 19.24 -24.82 -34.20
C ASN A 384 18.44 -23.56 -34.61
N TYR A 385 19.08 -22.41 -34.73
CA TYR A 385 18.40 -21.18 -35.14
C TYR A 385 18.03 -21.15 -36.63
N THR A 386 18.72 -21.90 -37.48
CA THR A 386 18.44 -21.91 -38.93
C THR A 386 17.16 -22.67 -39.23
N SER A 387 16.89 -23.75 -38.50
CA SER A 387 15.70 -24.60 -38.67
C SER A 387 14.60 -24.32 -37.63
N GLU A 388 14.88 -23.54 -36.59
CA GLU A 388 13.98 -23.28 -35.44
C GLU A 388 13.51 -24.55 -34.69
N GLU A 389 14.37 -25.58 -34.64
CA GLU A 389 14.04 -26.89 -34.07
C GLU A 389 15.02 -27.32 -32.96
N TYR A 390 14.53 -28.18 -32.06
CA TYR A 390 15.33 -28.83 -31.03
C TYR A 390 16.09 -30.02 -31.62
N PHE A 391 17.36 -30.18 -31.23
CA PHE A 391 18.09 -31.40 -31.59
C PHE A 391 17.51 -32.59 -30.82
N GLN A 392 17.29 -33.70 -31.53
CA GLN A 392 16.97 -34.98 -30.91
C GLN A 392 18.18 -35.51 -30.15
N ALA A 393 17.95 -36.15 -29.00
CA ALA A 393 19.03 -36.67 -28.16
C ALA A 393 19.89 -37.75 -28.85
N ASP A 394 19.37 -38.36 -29.93
CA ASP A 394 20.10 -39.33 -30.75
C ASP A 394 21.22 -38.70 -31.59
N VAL A 395 21.11 -37.40 -31.90
CA VAL A 395 22.11 -36.64 -32.66
C VAL A 395 23.07 -35.90 -31.72
N VAL A 396 22.52 -35.32 -30.64
CA VAL A 396 23.26 -34.57 -29.62
C VAL A 396 22.80 -35.05 -28.26
N ASN A 397 23.61 -35.84 -27.57
CA ASN A 397 23.20 -36.43 -26.30
C ASN A 397 23.63 -35.59 -25.09
N ASN A 398 24.75 -34.88 -25.18
CA ASN A 398 25.29 -34.07 -24.11
C ASN A 398 25.66 -32.65 -24.57
N LYS A 399 25.87 -31.77 -23.59
CA LYS A 399 26.28 -30.39 -23.80
C LYS A 399 27.60 -30.28 -24.58
N SER A 400 28.57 -31.16 -24.33
CA SER A 400 29.88 -31.15 -25.01
C SER A 400 29.75 -31.37 -26.52
N GLU A 401 28.92 -32.32 -26.94
CA GLU A 401 28.60 -32.60 -28.35
C GLU A 401 27.91 -31.40 -29.02
N CYS A 402 27.03 -30.70 -28.29
CA CYS A 402 26.45 -29.44 -28.78
C CYS A 402 27.53 -28.38 -28.98
N PHE A 403 28.51 -28.27 -28.08
CA PHE A 403 29.63 -27.32 -28.25
C PHE A 403 30.57 -27.70 -29.39
N ASP A 404 30.77 -28.98 -29.66
CA ASP A 404 31.55 -29.43 -30.82
C ASP A 404 30.87 -29.04 -32.14
N LEU A 405 29.55 -29.13 -32.21
CA LEU A 405 28.76 -28.63 -33.35
C LEU A 405 28.90 -27.13 -33.54
N ILE A 406 28.82 -26.35 -32.43
CA ILE A 406 29.03 -24.90 -32.45
C ILE A 406 30.42 -24.56 -33.00
N ASN A 407 31.46 -25.28 -32.56
CA ASN A 407 32.83 -25.06 -33.01
C ASN A 407 33.07 -25.50 -34.46
N SER A 408 32.33 -26.50 -34.94
CA SER A 408 32.40 -26.97 -36.33
C SER A 408 31.76 -26.00 -37.33
N GLY A 409 31.02 -24.99 -36.85
CA GLY A 409 30.33 -24.01 -37.69
C GLY A 409 29.15 -24.60 -38.47
N MET A 410 28.62 -25.74 -38.04
CA MET A 410 27.45 -26.37 -38.62
C MET A 410 26.20 -25.77 -37.96
N ASP A 411 25.47 -24.98 -38.75
CA ASP A 411 24.27 -24.23 -38.37
C ASP A 411 24.47 -23.22 -37.22
N GLU A 412 23.59 -22.23 -37.10
CA GLU A 412 23.59 -21.31 -35.95
C GLU A 412 23.08 -22.05 -34.70
N THR A 413 23.82 -23.05 -34.23
CA THR A 413 23.46 -23.87 -33.07
C THR A 413 23.81 -23.14 -31.78
N ARG A 414 22.96 -23.22 -30.74
CA ARG A 414 23.32 -22.76 -29.38
C ARG A 414 22.76 -23.69 -28.31
N TRP A 415 23.53 -23.83 -27.23
CA TRP A 415 23.06 -24.40 -25.98
C TRP A 415 22.30 -23.33 -25.20
N MET A 416 20.98 -23.50 -25.09
CA MET A 416 20.07 -22.53 -24.48
C MET A 416 19.41 -23.10 -23.23
N ASN A 417 18.80 -22.20 -22.45
CA ASN A 417 18.03 -22.52 -21.27
C ASN A 417 16.62 -21.96 -21.43
N THR A 418 15.63 -22.66 -20.89
CA THR A 418 14.27 -22.14 -20.79
C THR A 418 14.25 -20.86 -19.95
N LYS A 419 13.49 -19.85 -20.40
CA LYS A 419 13.47 -18.51 -19.77
C LYS A 419 12.96 -18.53 -18.32
N VAL A 420 11.99 -19.39 -18.03
CA VAL A 420 11.46 -19.62 -16.68
C VAL A 420 11.80 -21.05 -16.30
N ASN A 421 12.55 -21.21 -15.21
CA ASN A 421 13.15 -22.49 -14.82
C ASN A 421 13.32 -22.58 -13.29
N PHE A 422 13.89 -23.69 -12.83
CA PHE A 422 14.15 -23.98 -11.42
C PHE A 422 15.65 -23.90 -11.06
N ASP A 423 16.45 -23.07 -11.74
CA ASP A 423 17.89 -22.95 -11.44
C ASP A 423 18.15 -22.28 -10.08
N ASN A 424 17.24 -21.40 -9.64
CA ASN A 424 17.30 -20.71 -8.34
C ASN A 424 15.91 -20.67 -7.71
N VAL A 425 15.83 -20.58 -6.38
CA VAL A 425 14.55 -20.50 -5.65
C VAL A 425 13.68 -19.33 -6.13
N GLY A 426 14.28 -18.17 -6.45
CA GLY A 426 13.54 -17.02 -6.98
C GLY A 426 12.91 -17.27 -8.36
N MET A 427 13.62 -17.98 -9.25
CA MET A 427 13.06 -18.38 -10.55
C MET A 427 12.02 -19.49 -10.39
N GLY A 428 12.21 -20.40 -9.42
CA GLY A 428 11.23 -21.41 -9.04
C GLY A 428 9.91 -20.79 -8.54
N TYR A 429 9.96 -19.67 -7.79
CA TYR A 429 8.74 -18.92 -7.44
C TYR A 429 8.01 -18.36 -8.66
N LEU A 430 8.75 -17.84 -9.65
CA LEU A 430 8.14 -17.36 -10.89
C LEU A 430 7.51 -18.51 -11.69
N ALA A 431 8.16 -19.68 -11.72
CA ALA A 431 7.63 -20.88 -12.35
C ALA A 431 6.32 -21.34 -11.69
N LEU A 432 6.32 -21.46 -10.35
CA LEU A 432 5.14 -21.82 -9.57
C LEU A 432 3.99 -20.80 -9.73
N LEU A 433 4.32 -19.51 -9.88
CA LEU A 433 3.30 -18.48 -10.15
C LEU A 433 2.65 -18.66 -11.54
N GLN A 434 3.43 -19.00 -12.57
CA GLN A 434 2.91 -19.28 -13.92
C GLN A 434 2.02 -20.53 -13.93
N GLU A 435 2.40 -21.53 -13.16
CA GLU A 435 1.64 -22.75 -12.96
C GLU A 435 0.32 -22.50 -12.23
N ALA A 436 0.36 -21.81 -11.08
CA ALA A 436 -0.83 -21.48 -10.29
C ALA A 436 -1.83 -20.59 -11.04
N THR A 437 -1.35 -19.80 -12.01
CA THR A 437 -2.21 -18.96 -12.87
C THR A 437 -2.67 -19.67 -14.15
N PHE A 438 -2.24 -20.91 -14.37
CA PHE A 438 -2.46 -21.70 -15.59
C PHE A 438 -2.07 -20.96 -16.88
N LYS A 439 -0.99 -20.15 -16.83
CA LYS A 439 -0.47 -19.40 -17.99
C LYS A 439 1.02 -19.65 -18.19
N GLY A 440 1.39 -20.22 -19.33
CA GLY A 440 2.78 -20.58 -19.64
C GLY A 440 3.27 -21.86 -18.95
N TRP A 441 2.40 -22.52 -18.18
CA TRP A 441 2.71 -23.74 -17.42
C TRP A 441 3.11 -24.94 -18.29
N MET A 442 2.55 -25.04 -19.50
CA MET A 442 2.84 -26.14 -20.42
C MET A 442 4.33 -26.23 -20.75
N ASP A 443 4.99 -25.10 -21.03
CA ASP A 443 6.40 -25.06 -21.42
C ASP A 443 7.31 -25.53 -20.27
N ILE A 444 6.93 -25.21 -19.04
CA ILE A 444 7.64 -25.64 -17.82
C ILE A 444 7.46 -27.14 -17.61
N MET A 445 6.23 -27.64 -17.76
CA MET A 445 5.91 -29.04 -17.53
C MET A 445 6.51 -29.95 -18.60
N TYR A 446 6.51 -29.53 -19.87
CA TYR A 446 7.22 -30.25 -20.94
C TYR A 446 8.72 -30.30 -20.69
N ALA A 447 9.35 -29.16 -20.35
CA ALA A 447 10.77 -29.14 -20.01
C ALA A 447 11.10 -30.04 -18.80
N ALA A 448 10.23 -30.10 -17.79
CA ALA A 448 10.40 -30.95 -16.62
C ALA A 448 10.26 -32.45 -16.94
N VAL A 449 9.30 -32.81 -17.77
CA VAL A 449 9.03 -34.20 -18.17
C VAL A 449 10.10 -34.73 -19.11
N ASP A 450 10.61 -33.88 -20.01
CA ASP A 450 11.68 -34.24 -20.93
C ASP A 450 13.07 -34.16 -20.28
N SER A 451 13.15 -33.65 -19.04
CA SER A 451 14.41 -33.46 -18.33
C SER A 451 15.12 -34.78 -18.00
N ARG A 452 16.45 -34.75 -18.12
CA ARG A 452 17.35 -35.87 -17.77
C ARG A 452 18.31 -35.44 -16.67
N GLU A 453 19.59 -35.78 -16.78
CA GLU A 453 20.64 -35.32 -15.87
C GLU A 453 21.15 -33.94 -16.28
N VAL A 454 21.91 -33.30 -15.39
CA VAL A 454 22.54 -32.01 -15.66
C VAL A 454 23.52 -32.16 -16.83
N GLU A 455 23.54 -31.19 -17.74
CA GLU A 455 24.36 -31.19 -18.97
C GLU A 455 23.99 -32.25 -20.03
N MET A 456 22.88 -32.96 -19.87
CA MET A 456 22.36 -33.89 -20.87
C MET A 456 21.24 -33.24 -21.68
N GLN A 457 21.17 -33.56 -22.98
CA GLN A 457 20.06 -33.11 -23.83
C GLN A 457 18.75 -33.77 -23.37
N PRO A 458 17.64 -33.00 -23.28
CA PRO A 458 16.33 -33.56 -22.94
C PRO A 458 15.89 -34.62 -23.96
N TYR A 459 15.16 -35.61 -23.47
CA TYR A 459 14.57 -36.66 -24.30
C TYR A 459 13.08 -36.73 -24.03
N TYR A 460 12.31 -36.82 -25.11
CA TYR A 460 10.86 -36.78 -25.09
C TYR A 460 10.29 -37.81 -24.10
N GLU A 461 9.51 -37.35 -23.13
CA GLU A 461 8.83 -38.14 -22.10
C GLU A 461 9.77 -39.04 -21.25
N SER A 462 11.04 -38.68 -21.11
CA SER A 462 12.01 -39.48 -20.34
C SER A 462 11.65 -39.61 -18.85
N ASN A 463 11.03 -38.58 -18.26
CA ASN A 463 10.68 -38.53 -16.85
C ASN A 463 9.19 -38.20 -16.66
N LEU A 464 8.33 -39.04 -17.23
CA LEU A 464 6.87 -38.87 -17.28
C LEU A 464 6.22 -38.63 -15.90
N TYR A 465 6.75 -39.24 -14.83
CA TYR A 465 6.16 -39.11 -13.50
C TYR A 465 6.32 -37.73 -12.87
N MET A 466 7.14 -36.84 -13.44
CA MET A 466 7.28 -35.47 -12.96
C MET A 466 6.01 -34.64 -13.12
N TYR A 467 5.04 -35.06 -13.94
CA TYR A 467 3.69 -34.49 -13.94
C TYR A 467 3.07 -34.46 -12.54
N LEU A 468 3.39 -35.44 -11.67
CA LEU A 468 2.86 -35.50 -10.31
C LEU A 468 3.36 -34.36 -9.42
N TYR A 469 4.55 -33.83 -9.65
CA TYR A 469 5.06 -32.68 -8.89
C TYR A 469 4.18 -31.44 -9.10
N PHE A 470 3.62 -31.27 -10.30
CA PHE A 470 2.77 -30.13 -10.66
C PHE A 470 1.28 -30.35 -10.31
N VAL A 471 0.87 -31.61 -10.19
CA VAL A 471 -0.49 -31.96 -9.74
C VAL A 471 -0.63 -31.83 -8.22
N ILE A 472 0.44 -32.07 -7.47
CA ILE A 472 0.53 -31.94 -6.00
C ILE A 472 0.81 -30.48 -5.65
#